data_AF-A0A942NUU9-F1
#
_entry.id   AF-A0A942NUU9-F1
#
_cell.length_a   1.000
_cell.length_b   1.000
_cell.length_c   1.000
_cell.angle_alpha   90.00
_cell.angle_beta   90.00
_cell.angle_gamma   90.00
#
_symmetry.space_group_name_H-M   'P 1'
#
loop_
_entity.id
_entity.type
_entity.pdbx_description
1 polymer ?
#
loop_
_entity_poly.entity_id
_entity_poly.type
_entity_poly.pdbx_seq_one_letter_code
_entity_poly.pdbx_strand_id
1 'polypeptide(L)'
;MSVSQNTVAEIEGLFSEWNKALVSGDPDKVVRLYATNAILIPTLSNKPRTSHAEIRDYFAQTFMPRGPSGTIVKAYVRVVVGQFELCG
;
A
#
# COMPACT_ATOMS: atom_id res chain seq x y z
N MET A 1 -13.26 3.56 -22.31
CA MET A 1 -13.10 3.66 -20.85
C MET A 1 -12.03 4.72 -20.61
N SER A 2 -12.36 5.82 -19.93
CA SER A 2 -11.39 6.87 -19.61
C SER A 2 -10.47 6.36 -18.52
N VAL A 3 -9.16 6.27 -18.79
CA VAL A 3 -8.17 6.13 -17.73
C VAL A 3 -8.21 7.44 -16.95
N SER A 4 -8.62 7.41 -15.68
CA SER A 4 -8.43 8.57 -14.80
C SER A 4 -6.92 8.74 -14.63
N GLN A 5 -6.38 9.84 -15.17
CA GLN A 5 -5.00 10.20 -14.92
C GLN A 5 -4.88 10.58 -13.45
N ASN A 6 -4.27 9.72 -12.63
CA ASN A 6 -3.94 10.08 -11.26
C ASN A 6 -2.91 11.21 -11.30
N THR A 7 -3.26 12.35 -10.73
CA THR A 7 -2.34 13.45 -10.51
C THR A 7 -1.28 13.06 -9.48
N VAL A 8 -0.13 13.74 -9.50
CA VAL A 8 0.93 13.53 -8.49
C VAL A 8 0.38 13.75 -7.07
N ALA A 9 -0.46 14.76 -6.88
CA ALA A 9 -1.08 15.07 -5.60
C ALA A 9 -2.01 13.95 -5.11
N GLU A 10 -2.79 13.33 -6.00
CA GLU A 10 -3.63 12.18 -5.64
C GLU A 10 -2.79 10.97 -5.21
N ILE A 11 -1.68 10.70 -5.91
CA ILE A 11 -0.76 9.61 -5.57
C ILE A 11 -0.11 9.84 -4.20
N GLU A 12 0.35 11.06 -3.93
CA GLU A 12 0.92 11.42 -2.61
C GLU A 12 -0.14 11.32 -1.50
N GLY A 13 -1.39 11.62 -1.81
CA GLY A 13 -2.54 11.47 -0.90
C GLY A 13 -2.75 10.03 -0.39
N LEU A 14 -2.42 9.02 -1.20
CA LEU A 14 -2.58 7.60 -0.83
C LEU A 14 -1.76 7.23 0.41
N PHE A 15 -0.58 7.83 0.60
CA PHE A 15 0.19 7.60 1.82
C PHE A 15 -0.55 8.10 3.07
N SER A 16 -1.20 9.25 2.97
CA SER A 16 -1.94 9.81 4.11
C SER A 16 -3.12 8.94 4.50
N GLU A 17 -3.84 8.39 3.53
CA GLU A 17 -4.91 7.41 3.77
C GLU A 17 -4.37 6.14 4.42
N TRP A 18 -3.28 5.59 3.87
CA TRP A 18 -2.62 4.42 4.43
C TRP A 18 -2.13 4.62 5.86
N ASN A 19 -1.49 5.76 6.15
CA ASN A 19 -1.01 6.07 7.50
C ASN A 19 -2.16 6.29 8.49
N LYS A 20 -3.29 6.87 8.06
CA LYS A 20 -4.51 6.95 8.89
C LYS A 20 -5.08 5.58 9.22
N ALA A 21 -5.14 4.68 8.24
CA ALA A 21 -5.56 3.29 8.47
C ALA A 21 -4.63 2.60 9.47
N LEU A 22 -3.31 2.79 9.32
CA LEU A 22 -2.30 2.23 10.22
C LEU A 22 -2.45 2.73 11.66
N VAL A 23 -2.52 4.06 11.85
CA VAL A 23 -2.63 4.71 13.17
C VAL A 23 -3.94 4.34 13.88
N SER A 24 -4.99 3.98 13.13
CA SER A 24 -6.24 3.53 13.73
C SER A 24 -6.15 2.20 14.50
N GLY A 25 -5.06 1.43 14.31
CA GLY A 25 -4.87 0.13 14.96
C GLY A 25 -5.77 -0.99 14.43
N ASP A 26 -6.53 -0.75 13.36
CA ASP A 26 -7.40 -1.74 12.73
C ASP A 26 -6.70 -2.35 11.50
N PRO A 27 -6.23 -3.61 11.57
CA PRO A 27 -5.53 -4.26 10.45
C PRO A 27 -6.45 -4.43 9.23
N ASP A 28 -7.77 -4.54 9.41
CA ASP A 28 -8.71 -4.69 8.30
C ASP A 28 -8.84 -3.39 7.50
N LYS A 29 -8.69 -2.21 8.13
CA LYS A 29 -8.60 -0.93 7.41
C LYS A 29 -7.38 -0.87 6.50
N VAL A 30 -6.24 -1.36 6.96
CA VAL A 30 -5.00 -1.37 6.18
C VAL A 30 -5.12 -2.36 5.02
N VAL A 31 -5.63 -3.57 5.26
CA VAL A 31 -5.80 -4.62 4.25
C VAL A 31 -6.69 -4.18 3.09
N ARG A 32 -7.75 -3.39 3.36
CA ARG A 32 -8.64 -2.84 2.33
C ARG A 32 -7.94 -1.93 1.30
N LEU A 33 -6.77 -1.39 1.63
CA LEU A 33 -5.97 -0.56 0.72
C LEU A 33 -5.08 -1.38 -0.23
N TYR A 34 -5.01 -2.70 -0.04
CA TYR A 34 -4.26 -3.60 -0.91
C TYR A 34 -5.18 -4.23 -1.95
N ALA A 35 -4.72 -4.30 -3.20
CA ALA A 35 -5.37 -5.07 -4.25
C ALA A 35 -5.54 -6.55 -3.84
N THR A 36 -6.52 -7.25 -4.42
CA THR A 36 -6.80 -8.67 -4.13
C THR A 36 -5.62 -9.60 -4.39
N ASN A 37 -4.75 -9.23 -5.32
CA ASN A 37 -3.53 -9.95 -5.69
C ASN A 37 -2.25 -9.23 -5.22
N ALA A 38 -2.35 -8.33 -4.23
CA ALA A 38 -1.20 -7.59 -3.75
C ALA A 38 -0.16 -8.48 -3.09
N ILE A 39 1.10 -8.11 -3.25
CA ILE A 39 2.25 -8.69 -2.55
C ILE A 39 2.82 -7.63 -1.62
N LEU A 40 2.94 -7.95 -0.34
CA LEU A 40 3.63 -7.11 0.65
C LEU A 40 4.99 -7.73 0.96
N ILE A 41 6.04 -6.91 0.83
CA ILE A 41 7.38 -7.20 1.35
C ILE A 41 7.56 -6.41 2.65
N PRO A 42 7.39 -7.04 3.82
CA PRO A 42 7.39 -6.34 5.09
C PRO A 42 8.81 -5.98 5.57
N THR A 43 8.91 -4.96 6.42
CA THR A 43 10.18 -4.46 6.98
C THR A 43 10.74 -5.33 8.10
N LEU A 44 9.87 -5.98 8.88
CA LEU A 44 10.25 -6.76 10.08
C LEU A 44 10.19 -8.27 9.87
N SER A 45 10.10 -8.75 8.62
CA SER A 45 9.99 -10.19 8.33
C SER A 45 10.55 -10.51 6.95
N ASN A 46 11.27 -11.64 6.86
CA ASN A 46 11.80 -12.15 5.58
C ASN A 46 10.74 -12.94 4.78
N LYS A 47 9.51 -13.08 5.29
CA LYS A 47 8.42 -13.79 4.60
C LYS A 47 7.57 -12.80 3.79
N PRO A 48 7.56 -12.88 2.44
CA PRO A 48 6.59 -12.15 1.62
C PRO A 48 5.16 -12.55 1.99
N ARG A 49 4.23 -11.59 1.93
CA ARG A 49 2.80 -11.84 2.14
C ARG A 49 2.09 -11.74 0.80
N THR A 50 1.46 -12.82 0.37
CA THR A 50 0.88 -12.95 -0.98
C THR A 50 -0.65 -13.07 -0.98
N SER A 51 -1.27 -12.86 0.18
CA SER A 51 -2.72 -12.82 0.34
C SER A 51 -3.13 -11.79 1.38
N HIS A 52 -4.38 -11.33 1.31
CA HIS A 52 -4.94 -10.42 2.32
C HIS A 52 -4.87 -10.99 3.74
N ALA A 53 -5.08 -12.30 3.92
CA ALA A 53 -4.97 -12.95 5.23
C ALA A 53 -3.54 -12.84 5.80
N GLU A 54 -2.53 -13.05 4.97
CA GLU A 54 -1.14 -12.94 5.36
C GLU A 54 -0.68 -11.49 5.61
N ILE A 55 -1.22 -10.54 4.84
CA ILE A 55 -0.99 -9.10 5.04
C ILE A 55 -1.62 -8.66 6.38
N ARG A 56 -2.87 -9.08 6.63
CA ARG A 56 -3.59 -8.81 7.88
C ARG A 56 -2.81 -9.31 9.09
N ASP A 57 -2.36 -10.55 9.04
CA ASP A 57 -1.55 -11.18 10.10
C ASP A 57 -0.30 -10.36 10.42
N TYR A 58 0.45 -9.93 9.39
CA TYR A 58 1.62 -9.09 9.59
C TYR A 58 1.29 -7.78 10.33
N PHE A 59 0.27 -7.06 9.89
CA PHE A 59 -0.12 -5.81 10.54
C PHE A 59 -0.60 -6.04 11.97
N ALA A 60 -1.48 -7.03 12.19
CA ALA A 60 -2.06 -7.32 13.49
C ALA A 60 -1.04 -7.82 14.51
N GLN A 61 -0.17 -8.76 14.13
CA GLN A 61 0.71 -9.47 15.07
C GLN A 61 2.08 -8.83 15.19
N THR A 62 2.59 -8.24 14.10
CA THR A 62 3.98 -7.76 14.05
C THR A 62 4.04 -6.24 14.08
N PHE A 63 3.30 -5.56 13.21
CA PHE A 63 3.58 -4.14 12.98
C PHE A 63 2.84 -3.21 13.95
N MET A 64 1.52 -3.36 14.11
CA MET A 64 0.67 -2.47 14.92
C MET A 64 0.96 -2.48 16.43
N PRO A 65 1.33 -3.60 17.08
CA PRO A 65 1.68 -3.59 18.50
C PRO A 65 2.85 -2.66 18.86
N ARG A 66 3.62 -2.19 17.86
CA ARG A 66 4.73 -1.26 18.03
C ARG A 66 4.33 0.22 17.95
N GLY A 67 3.03 0.52 17.79
CA GLY A 67 2.52 1.89 17.67
C GLY A 67 3.08 2.66 16.47
N PRO A 68 3.09 2.10 15.25
CA PRO A 68 3.74 2.73 14.12
C PRO A 68 2.99 3.99 13.65
N SER A 69 3.75 5.03 13.32
CA SER A 69 3.27 6.21 12.60
C SER A 69 4.35 6.66 11.62
N GLY A 70 3.95 7.00 10.40
CA GLY A 70 4.86 7.40 9.33
C GLY A 70 4.78 8.90 9.03
N THR A 71 5.93 9.49 8.72
CA THR A 71 6.07 10.83 8.14
C THR A 71 6.95 10.73 6.90
N ILE A 72 6.50 11.29 5.78
CA ILE A 72 7.32 11.38 4.57
C ILE A 72 8.36 12.49 4.78
N VAL A 73 9.64 12.13 4.70
CA VAL A 73 10.75 13.10 4.66
C VAL A 73 11.09 13.50 3.22
N LYS A 74 10.95 12.57 2.28
CA LYS A 74 11.20 12.80 0.84
C LYS A 74 10.33 11.87 0.00
N ALA A 75 9.67 12.41 -1.03
CA ALA A 75 8.86 11.66 -1.98
C ALA A 75 9.40 11.82 -3.41
N TYR A 76 9.28 10.76 -4.20
CA TYR A 76 9.51 10.78 -5.65
C TYR A 76 8.36 10.03 -6.32
N VAL A 77 7.58 10.73 -7.15
CA VAL A 77 6.42 10.16 -7.82
C VAL A 77 6.71 10.03 -9.32
N ARG A 78 6.37 8.87 -9.90
CA ARG A 78 6.43 8.61 -11.33
C ARG A 78 5.11 8.00 -11.77
N VAL A 79 4.46 8.62 -12.74
CA VAL A 79 3.24 8.07 -13.35
C VAL A 79 3.66 7.08 -14.43
N VAL A 80 3.24 5.83 -14.29
CA VAL A 80 3.45 4.78 -15.30
C VAL A 80 2.12 4.51 -15.98
N VAL A 81 2.01 4.83 -17.26
CA VAL A 81 0.88 4.43 -18.10
C VAL A 81 1.35 3.22 -18.91
N GLY A 82 0.57 2.13 -18.88
CA GLY A 82 0.92 0.92 -19.62
C GLY A 82 0.94 1.19 -21.13
N GLN A 83 2.12 1.13 -21.76
CA GLN A 83 2.24 1.03 -23.20
C GLN A 83 1.95 -0.42 -23.59
N PHE A 84 0.67 -0.75 -23.78
CA PHE A 84 0.30 -1.98 -24.46
C PHE A 84 0.57 -1.79 -25.96
N GLU A 85 1.82 -1.99 -26.36
CA GLU A 85 2.11 -2.27 -27.77
C GLU A 85 1.62 -3.68 -28.07
N LEU A 86 0.52 -3.75 -28.81
CA LEU A 86 0.10 -4.95 -29.51
C LEU A 86 1.14 -5.22 -30.59
N CYS A 87 2.15 -6.06 -30.30
CA CYS A 87 2.88 -6.74 -31.35
C CYS A 87 1.90 -7.69 -32.04
N GLY A 88 1.61 -7.39 -33.31
CA GLY A 88 0.77 -8.20 -34.19
C GLY A 88 1.40 -9.52 -34.61
#